data_AF-A0A011WM12-F1
#
_entry.id   AF-A0A011WM12-F1
#
_cell.length_a   1.000
_cell.length_b   1.000
_cell.length_c   1.000
_cell.angle_alpha   90.00
_cell.angle_beta   90.00
_cell.angle_gamma   90.00
#
_symmetry.space_group_name_H-M   'P 1'
#
loop_
_entity.id
_entity.type
_entity.pdbx_description
1 polymer ?
#
loop_
_entity_poly.entity_id
_entity_poly.type
_entity_poly.pdbx_seq_one_letter_code
_entity_poly.pdbx_strand_id
1 'polypeptide(L)' 'MNKKKKPGFTSCDSCVNNVYDEELECYSCEINLDEDEMYRLFNEPHYACPYYRLDDEYAIVRKQN' A
#
# COMPACT_ATOMS: atom_id res chain seq x y z
N MET A 1 -8.20 -24.36 -17.50
CA MET A 1 -8.89 -23.23 -16.82
C MET A 1 -7.92 -22.06 -16.71
N ASN A 2 -7.97 -21.13 -17.67
CA ASN A 2 -7.05 -19.99 -17.71
C ASN A 2 -7.55 -18.90 -16.75
N LYS A 3 -7.09 -18.93 -15.49
CA LYS A 3 -7.25 -17.79 -14.58
C LYS A 3 -6.34 -16.68 -15.07
N LYS A 4 -6.91 -15.69 -15.77
CA LYS A 4 -6.23 -14.44 -16.09
C LYS A 4 -5.82 -13.80 -14.76
N LYS A 5 -4.53 -13.85 -14.41
CA LYS A 5 -3.98 -13.15 -13.24
C LYS A 5 -4.20 -11.66 -13.49
N LYS A 6 -5.13 -11.05 -12.75
CA LYS A 6 -5.22 -9.59 -12.69
C LYS A 6 -3.88 -9.10 -12.13
N PRO A 7 -3.30 -8.00 -12.64
CA PRO A 7 -2.14 -7.39 -11.99
C PRO A 7 -2.51 -7.19 -10.52
N GLY A 8 -1.65 -7.70 -9.62
CA GLY A 8 -1.90 -7.71 -8.19
C GLY A 8 -1.85 -6.29 -7.67
N PHE A 9 -3.01 -5.63 -7.66
CA PHE A 9 -3.19 -4.37 -6.96
C PHE A 9 -3.14 -4.69 -5.46
N THR A 10 -2.13 -4.17 -4.77
CA THR A 10 -2.01 -4.33 -3.32
C THR A 10 -2.72 -3.17 -2.64
N SER A 11 -3.16 -3.34 -1.40
CA SER A 11 -3.74 -2.20 -0.66
C SER A 11 -2.75 -1.03 -0.55
N CYS A 12 -1.44 -1.32 -0.55
CA CYS A 12 -0.36 -0.33 -0.45
C CYS A 12 -0.34 0.71 -1.58
N ASP A 13 -0.95 0.43 -2.73
CA ASP A 13 -1.09 1.40 -3.82
C ASP A 13 -1.89 2.65 -3.40
N SER A 14 -2.72 2.52 -2.36
CA SER A 14 -3.52 3.62 -1.76
C SER A 14 -3.02 4.06 -0.38
N CYS A 15 -1.85 3.58 0.04
CA CYS A 15 -1.29 3.87 1.36
C CYS A 15 -0.64 5.25 1.40
N VAL A 16 -0.80 5.99 2.50
CA VAL A 16 -0.13 7.29 2.70
C VAL A 16 1.39 7.18 2.66
N ASN A 17 1.93 6.01 3.03
CA ASN A 17 3.37 5.81 3.05
C ASN A 17 3.95 5.48 1.67
N ASN A 18 3.12 5.27 0.63
CA ASN A 18 3.58 5.07 -0.73
C ASN A 18 3.69 6.44 -1.42
N VAL A 19 4.84 7.08 -1.27
CA VAL A 19 5.09 8.48 -1.64
C VAL A 19 5.81 8.55 -2.98
N TYR A 20 5.45 9.54 -3.80
CA TYR A 20 6.15 9.81 -5.04
C TYR A 20 7.47 10.52 -4.76
N ASP A 21 8.58 9.91 -5.16
CA ASP A 21 9.91 10.51 -5.13
C ASP A 21 10.13 11.26 -6.46
N GLU A 22 10.27 12.58 -6.37
CA GLU A 22 10.47 13.45 -7.54
C GLU A 22 11.86 13.28 -8.18
N GLU A 23 12.88 12.86 -7.42
CA GLU A 23 14.24 12.65 -7.92
C GLU A 23 14.36 11.32 -8.69
N LEU A 24 13.70 10.28 -8.18
CA LEU A 24 13.67 8.95 -8.78
C LEU A 24 12.51 8.75 -9.78
N GLU A 25 11.64 9.75 -9.91
CA GLU A 25 10.42 9.76 -10.72
C GLU A 25 9.51 8.53 -10.49
N CYS A 26 9.48 7.98 -9.27
CA CYS A 26 8.72 6.77 -8.96
C CYS A 26 8.11 6.77 -7.55
N TYR A 27 7.09 5.93 -7.35
CA TYR A 27 6.50 5.70 -6.03
C TYR A 27 7.37 4.75 -5.20
N SER A 28 7.64 5.12 -3.95
CA SER A 28 8.39 4.31 -3.00
C SER A 28 7.70 4.31 -1.62
N CYS A 29 7.85 3.21 -0.89
CA CYS A 29 7.34 3.10 0.48
C CYS A 29 8.34 3.73 1.45
N GLU A 30 7.93 4.74 2.21
CA GLU A 30 8.79 5.41 3.22
C GLU A 30 8.96 4.60 4.52
N ILE A 31 8.25 3.49 4.67
CA ILE A 31 8.41 2.58 5.80
C ILE A 31 9.56 1.62 5.52
N ASN A 32 10.47 1.47 6.49
CA ASN A 32 11.46 0.40 6.51
C ASN A 32 10.76 -0.94 6.74
N LEU A 33 10.42 -1.61 5.64
CA LEU A 33 9.96 -2.99 5.68
C LEU A 33 11.16 -3.91 5.91
N ASP A 34 10.99 -4.91 6.77
CA ASP A 34 11.95 -6.01 6.81
C ASP A 34 11.83 -6.93 5.58
N GLU A 35 12.74 -7.89 5.47
CA GLU A 35 12.81 -8.77 4.31
C GLU A 35 11.53 -9.61 4.16
N ASP A 36 10.93 -10.08 5.25
CA ASP A 36 9.74 -10.93 5.20
C ASP A 36 8.46 -10.14 4.97
N GLU A 37 8.33 -8.92 5.49
CA GLU A 37 7.24 -8.00 5.16
C GLU A 37 7.24 -7.67 3.67
N MET A 38 8.41 -7.33 3.10
CA MET A 38 8.54 -7.07 1.66
C MET A 38 8.19 -8.31 0.83
N TYR A 39 8.67 -9.49 1.24
CA TYR A 39 8.36 -10.74 0.55
C TYR A 39 6.85 -11.01 0.52
N ARG A 40 6.17 -10.89 1.67
CA ARG A 40 4.72 -11.12 1.76
C ARG A 40 3.96 -10.10 0.93
N LEU A 41 4.33 -8.82 0.97
CA LEU A 41 3.66 -7.77 0.22
C LEU A 41 3.63 -8.05 -1.29
N PHE A 42 4.73 -8.56 -1.86
CA PHE A 42 4.80 -8.84 -3.30
C PHE A 42 4.25 -10.21 -3.71
N ASN A 43 4.33 -11.21 -2.82
CA ASN A 43 4.01 -12.60 -3.18
C ASN A 43 2.65 -13.07 -2.66
N GLU A 44 2.09 -12.44 -1.63
CA GLU A 44 0.81 -12.81 -1.04
C GLU A 44 -0.31 -11.83 -1.44
N PRO A 45 -1.27 -12.25 -2.29
CA PRO A 45 -2.35 -11.38 -2.78
C PRO A 45 -3.30 -10.84 -1.70
N HIS A 46 -3.25 -11.42 -0.50
CA HIS A 46 -4.15 -11.11 0.62
C HIS A 46 -3.39 -10.62 1.85
N TYR A 47 -2.10 -10.29 1.70
CA TYR A 47 -1.34 -9.74 2.80
C TYR A 47 -1.86 -8.34 3.16
N ALA A 48 -2.29 -8.20 4.41
CA ALA A 48 -2.67 -6.91 4.97
C ALA A 48 -1.42 -6.25 5.54
N CYS A 49 -0.85 -5.29 4.81
CA CYS A 49 0.30 -4.53 5.28
C CYS A 49 0.00 -3.90 6.65
N PRO A 50 0.79 -4.19 7.71
CA PRO A 50 0.53 -3.73 9.06
C PRO A 50 0.68 -2.21 9.22
N TYR A 51 1.41 -1.57 8.30
CA TYR A 51 1.62 -0.12 8.27
C TYR A 51 0.63 0.61 7.36
N TYR A 52 -0.32 -0.10 6.74
CA TYR A 52 -1.29 0.50 5.83
C TYR A 52 -2.11 1.57 6.55
N ARG A 53 -2.10 2.78 5.99
CA ARG A 53 -2.98 3.88 6.39
C ARG A 53 -3.55 4.50 5.13
N LEU A 54 -4.84 4.78 5.13
CA LEU A 54 -5.50 5.53 4.07
C LEU A 54 -5.39 7.01 4.40
N ASP A 55 -5.04 7.82 3.40
CA ASP A 55 -4.99 9.27 3.55
C ASP A 55 -6.40 9.84 3.42
N ASP A 56 -7.17 9.78 4.50
CA ASP A 56 -8.52 10.36 4.58
C ASP A 56 -8.44 11.68 5.35
N GLU A 57 -8.07 12.75 4.64
CA GLU A 57 -8.01 14.13 5.15
C GLU A 57 -9.31 14.58 5.83
N TYR A 58 -10.45 13.95 5.49
CA TYR A 58 -11.77 14.29 6.01
C TYR A 58 -12.31 13.29 7.05
N ALA A 59 -11.52 12.29 7.47
CA ALA A 59 -11.93 11.31 8.46
C ALA A 59 -12.39 11.94 9.79
N ILE A 60 -11.77 13.07 10.16
CA ILE A 60 -12.05 13.80 11.40
C ILE A 60 -13.48 14.38 11.38
N VAL A 61 -13.93 14.88 10.23
CA VAL A 61 -15.23 15.55 10.08
C VAL A 61 -16.39 14.55 10.26
N ARG A 62 -16.19 13.28 9.90
CA ARG A 62 -17.24 12.24 9.99
C ARG A 62 -17.54 11.78 11.42
N LYS A 63 -16.62 12.01 12.38
CA LYS A 63 -16.78 11.61 13.80
C LYS A 63 -17.55 12.61 14.65
N GLN A 64 -17.93 13.77 14.10
CA GLN A 64 -18.60 14.84 14.86
C GLN A 64 -20.13 14.74 14.94
N ASN A 65 -20.75 13.68 14.40
CA ASN A 65 -22.20 13.48 14.45
C ASN A 65 -22.65 12.67 15.68
#